data_AF-W1XXM3-F1
#
_entry.id   AF-W1XXM3-F1
#
_cell.length_a   1.000
_cell.length_b   1.000
_cell.length_c   1.000
_cell.angle_alpha   90.00
_cell.angle_beta   90.00
_cell.angle_gamma   90.00
#
_symmetry.space_group_name_H-M   'P 1'
#
loop_
_entity.id
_entity.type
_entity.pdbx_description
1 polymer ?
#
loop_
_entity_poly.entity_id
_entity_poly.type
_entity_poly.pdbx_seq_one_letter_code
_entity_poly.pdbx_strand_id
1 'polypeptide(L)'
;MKANFTLSDGDKAVTDADGKAKVTLKGTKAGAHTVTASMVGGKSEQLVVNFTADTLTAQVNLNVTEDNFIANNIGMTRLQATVTDGNG
;
A
#
# COMPACT_ATOMS: atom_id res chain seq x y z
N MET A 1 -10.43 2.52 -3.27
CA MET A 1 -9.47 3.09 -2.30
C MET A 1 -8.43 3.90 -3.05
N LYS A 2 -8.27 5.19 -2.72
CA LYS A 2 -7.20 6.01 -3.30
C LYS A 2 -5.97 5.88 -2.40
N ALA A 3 -4.82 5.59 -3.01
CA ALA A 3 -3.56 5.65 -2.29
C ALA A 3 -3.25 7.12 -1.97
N ASN A 4 -3.04 7.45 -0.71
CA ASN A 4 -2.64 8.79 -0.31
C ASN A 4 -1.14 8.79 -0.11
N PHE A 5 -0.40 9.33 -1.08
CA PHE A 5 1.03 9.59 -0.95
C PHE A 5 1.26 11.07 -0.72
N THR A 6 2.20 11.39 0.17
CA THR A 6 2.63 12.77 0.42
C THR A 6 4.14 12.84 0.48
N LEU A 7 4.68 13.90 -0.11
CA LEU A 7 6.07 14.31 0.06
C LEU A 7 6.11 15.53 0.99
N SER A 8 7.06 15.57 1.92
CA SER A 8 7.16 16.65 2.92
C SER A 8 7.22 18.05 2.30
N ASP A 9 7.81 18.17 1.11
CA ASP A 9 8.18 19.45 0.51
C ASP A 9 7.34 19.78 -0.74
N GLY A 10 6.18 19.12 -0.92
CA GLY A 10 5.26 19.42 -2.02
C GLY A 10 5.83 19.08 -3.41
N ASP A 11 6.47 17.92 -3.51
CA ASP A 11 7.02 17.30 -4.73
C ASP A 11 8.28 17.97 -5.33
N LYS A 12 8.86 18.95 -4.63
CA LYS A 12 10.11 19.60 -5.03
C LYS A 12 11.07 19.67 -3.84
N ALA A 13 12.36 19.53 -4.11
CA ALA A 13 13.40 19.72 -3.10
C ALA A 13 14.61 20.42 -3.72
N VAL A 14 15.31 21.20 -2.89
CA VAL A 14 16.54 21.90 -3.28
C VAL A 14 17.73 21.13 -2.72
N THR A 15 18.78 20.99 -3.52
CA THR A 15 20.02 20.34 -3.06
C THR A 15 20.78 21.22 -2.08
N ASP A 16 21.39 20.61 -1.08
CA ASP A 16 22.31 21.26 -0.14
C ASP A 16 23.70 21.54 -0.77
N ALA A 17 24.64 22.05 0.04
CA ALA A 17 26.00 22.35 -0.38
C ALA A 17 26.80 21.12 -0.85
N ASP A 18 26.36 19.90 -0.46
CA ASP A 18 26.94 18.63 -0.90
C ASP A 18 26.22 18.06 -2.13
N GLY A 19 25.24 18.78 -2.69
CA GLY A 19 24.46 18.34 -3.85
C GLY A 19 23.36 17.33 -3.53
N LYS A 20 22.91 17.21 -2.27
CA LYS A 20 21.89 16.24 -1.84
C LYS A 20 20.55 16.91 -1.58
N ALA A 21 19.48 16.32 -2.10
CA ALA A 21 18.10 16.69 -1.77
C ALA A 21 17.46 15.55 -0.96
N LYS A 22 16.69 15.88 0.08
CA LYS A 22 16.01 14.91 0.94
C LYS A 22 14.54 15.26 1.05
N VAL A 23 13.67 14.26 0.94
CA VAL A 23 12.23 14.39 1.14
C VAL A 23 11.72 13.23 1.98
N THR A 24 10.66 13.45 2.75
CA THR A 24 9.97 12.36 3.44
C THR A 24 8.79 11.91 2.58
N LEU A 25 8.77 10.64 2.18
CA LEU A 25 7.64 10.00 1.52
C LEU A 25 6.79 9.24 2.55
N LYS A 26 5.50 9.55 2.60
CA LYS A 26 4.50 8.80 3.38
C LYS A 26 3.44 8.24 2.45
N GLY A 27 2.91 7.06 2.77
CA GLY A 27 1.92 6.35 1.98
C GLY A 27 1.11 5.38 2.82
N THR A 28 -0.17 5.20 2.48
CA THR A 28 -1.06 4.24 3.16
C THR A 28 -1.29 2.95 2.37
N LYS A 29 -0.85 2.90 1.11
CA LYS A 29 -1.07 1.72 0.25
C LYS A 29 0.14 0.80 0.27
N ALA A 30 -0.03 -0.41 0.78
CA ALA A 30 0.99 -1.45 0.71
C ALA A 30 1.34 -1.82 -0.75
N GLY A 31 2.55 -2.30 -0.95
CA GLY A 31 3.09 -2.75 -2.24
C GLY A 31 4.32 -1.98 -2.70
N ALA A 32 4.79 -2.35 -3.89
CA ALA A 32 5.90 -1.70 -4.57
C ALA A 32 5.43 -0.42 -5.27
N HIS A 33 6.16 0.67 -5.05
CA HIS A 33 5.90 1.97 -5.67
C HIS A 33 7.20 2.54 -6.25
N THR A 34 7.13 3.11 -7.44
CA THR A 34 8.29 3.74 -8.09
C THR A 34 8.36 5.21 -7.71
N VAL A 35 9.51 5.62 -7.18
CA VAL A 35 9.87 7.02 -6.91
C VAL A 35 10.79 7.50 -8.02
N THR A 36 10.42 8.61 -8.65
CA THR A 36 11.22 9.25 -9.70
C THR A 36 11.80 10.55 -9.18
N ALA A 37 13.12 10.67 -9.23
CA ALA A 37 13.82 11.95 -9.04
C ALA A 37 14.16 12.52 -10.41
N SER A 38 13.86 13.80 -10.65
CA SER A 38 14.17 14.47 -11.91
C SER A 38 14.67 15.88 -11.66
N MET A 39 15.55 16.36 -12.53
CA MET A 39 16.05 17.73 -12.50
C MET A 39 15.75 18.47 -13.81
N VAL A 40 15.74 19.80 -13.72
CA VAL A 40 15.70 20.67 -14.91
C VAL A 40 16.93 20.37 -15.77
N GLY A 41 16.72 20.12 -17.07
CA GLY A 41 17.77 19.65 -17.97
C GLY A 41 17.71 18.15 -18.30
N GLY A 42 16.68 17.43 -17.81
CA GLY A 42 16.28 16.14 -18.36
C GLY A 42 16.96 14.91 -17.75
N LYS A 43 17.82 15.08 -16.74
CA LYS A 43 18.33 13.93 -15.98
C LYS A 43 17.28 13.43 -15.00
N SER A 44 17.12 12.12 -14.92
CA SER A 44 16.20 11.47 -13.99
C SER A 44 16.71 10.11 -13.56
N GLU A 45 16.37 9.72 -12.35
CA GLU A 45 16.64 8.39 -11.79
C GLU A 45 15.38 7.85 -11.11
N GLN A 46 15.27 6.53 -11.03
CA GLN A 46 14.12 5.86 -10.43
C GLN A 46 14.57 4.84 -9.39
N LEU A 47 13.79 4.75 -8.32
CA LEU A 47 13.96 3.74 -7.29
C LEU A 47 12.62 3.14 -6.91
N VAL A 48 12.57 1.83 -6.70
CA VAL A 48 11.39 1.16 -6.17
C VAL A 48 11.46 1.14 -4.65
N VAL A 49 10.39 1.60 -4.00
CA VAL A 49 10.19 1.53 -2.56
C VAL A 49 9.04 0.58 -2.25
N ASN A 50 9.17 -0.21 -1.20
CA ASN A 50 8.15 -1.17 -0.78
C ASN A 50 7.49 -0.71 0.52
N PHE A 51 6.18 -0.46 0.47
CA PHE A 51 5.36 -0.22 1.65
C PHE A 51 4.77 -1.54 2.12
N THR A 52 5.02 -1.93 3.37
CA THR A 52 4.42 -3.13 3.96
C THR A 52 3.05 -2.81 4.55
N ALA A 53 2.13 -3.78 4.46
CA ALA A 53 0.82 -3.66 5.11
C ALA A 53 0.97 -3.48 6.62
N ASP A 54 0.08 -2.70 7.22
CA ASP A 54 0.09 -2.48 8.67
C ASP A 54 -0.60 -3.64 9.40
N THR A 55 0.22 -4.56 9.91
CA THR A 55 -0.27 -5.75 10.61
C THR A 55 -0.87 -5.46 11.98
N LEU A 56 -0.57 -4.30 12.59
CA LEU A 56 -1.10 -3.92 13.90
C LEU A 56 -2.56 -3.46 13.81
N THR A 57 -2.95 -2.92 12.66
CA THR A 57 -4.32 -2.44 12.41
C THR A 57 -5.14 -3.39 11.54
N ALA A 58 -4.58 -4.56 11.21
CA ALA A 58 -5.23 -5.54 10.37
C ALA A 58 -6.52 -6.12 11.00
N GLN A 59 -7.53 -6.28 10.15
CA GLN A 59 -8.83 -6.85 10.47
C GLN A 59 -9.11 -8.07 9.61
N VAL A 60 -9.79 -9.06 10.19
CA VAL A 60 -10.21 -10.28 9.49
C VAL A 60 -11.73 -10.28 9.39
N ASN A 61 -12.24 -10.35 8.17
CA ASN A 61 -13.66 -10.48 7.88
C ASN A 61 -13.94 -11.86 7.29
N LEU A 62 -14.83 -12.62 7.91
CA LEU A 62 -15.28 -13.91 7.41
C LEU A 62 -16.67 -13.77 6.79
N ASN A 63 -16.81 -14.24 5.56
CA ASN A 63 -18.07 -14.28 4.84
C ASN A 63 -18.36 -15.71 4.38
N VAL A 64 -19.65 -16.05 4.32
CA VAL A 64 -20.11 -17.34 3.82
C VAL A 64 -21.26 -17.10 2.85
N THR A 65 -21.34 -17.89 1.77
CA THR A 65 -22.36 -17.74 0.73
C THR A 65 -23.73 -18.29 1.13
N GLU A 66 -23.75 -19.31 1.98
CA GLU A 66 -24.91 -19.88 2.66
C GLU A 66 -24.44 -20.35 4.03
N ASP A 67 -25.26 -20.23 5.08
CA ASP A 67 -24.91 -20.56 6.46
C ASP A 67 -25.68 -21.79 7.01
N ASN A 68 -26.55 -22.40 6.20
CA ASN A 68 -27.39 -23.54 6.59
C ASN A 68 -27.35 -24.66 5.54
N PHE A 69 -27.00 -25.87 5.96
CA PHE A 69 -26.92 -27.05 5.09
C PHE A 69 -27.31 -28.32 5.83
N ILE A 70 -27.70 -29.34 5.06
CA ILE A 70 -27.99 -30.66 5.60
C ILE A 70 -26.66 -31.33 5.99
N ALA A 71 -26.57 -31.80 7.23
CA ALA A 71 -25.40 -32.53 7.76
C ALA A 71 -25.34 -33.99 7.23
N ASN A 72 -25.29 -34.14 5.90
CA ASN A 72 -25.29 -35.42 5.19
C ASN A 72 -23.99 -35.72 4.45
N ASN A 73 -22.93 -34.94 4.69
CA ASN A 73 -21.64 -35.03 3.98
C ASN A 73 -21.74 -34.78 2.44
N ILE A 74 -22.84 -34.17 1.98
CA ILE A 74 -23.09 -33.75 0.60
C ILE A 74 -23.35 -32.25 0.51
N GLY A 75 -24.02 -31.67 1.51
CA GLY A 75 -24.17 -30.22 1.64
C GLY A 75 -22.80 -29.53 1.70
N MET A 76 -22.63 -28.47 0.90
CA MET A 76 -21.37 -27.72 0.78
C MET A 76 -21.62 -26.22 0.90
N THR A 77 -20.61 -25.51 1.41
CA THR A 77 -20.55 -24.05 1.40
C THR A 77 -19.15 -23.58 1.10
N ARG A 78 -19.01 -22.30 0.72
CA ARG A 78 -17.71 -21.67 0.54
C ARG A 78 -17.51 -20.59 1.60
N LEU A 79 -16.53 -20.83 2.46
CA LEU A 79 -16.04 -19.85 3.42
C LEU A 79 -15.01 -18.94 2.72
N GLN A 80 -15.14 -17.63 2.89
CA GLN A 80 -14.19 -16.64 2.40
C GLN A 80 -13.74 -15.76 3.56
N ALA A 81 -12.47 -15.84 3.92
CA ALA A 81 -11.83 -14.85 4.78
C ALA A 81 -11.20 -13.74 3.93
N THR A 82 -11.35 -12.49 4.36
CA THR A 82 -10.70 -11.32 3.79
C THR A 82 -9.90 -10.65 4.90
N VAL A 83 -8.59 -10.50 4.69
CA VAL A 83 -7.68 -9.80 5.61
C VAL A 83 -7.33 -8.46 4.98
N THR A 84 -7.51 -7.40 5.74
CA THR A 84 -7.46 -6.00 5.30
C THR A 84 -6.72 -5.21 6.36
N ASP A 85 -5.67 -4.47 6.01
CA ASP A 85 -4.99 -3.61 6.99
C ASP A 85 -5.88 -2.40 7.36
N GLY A 86 -5.50 -1.60 8.37
CA GLY A 86 -6.32 -0.45 8.79
C GLY A 86 -6.48 0.64 7.72
N ASN A 87 -5.65 0.60 6.67
CA ASN A 87 -5.72 1.50 5.52
C ASN A 87 -6.44 0.89 4.33
N GLY A 88 -6.58 -0.45 4.30
CA GLY A 88 -7.40 -1.34 3.49
C GLY A 88 -6.72 -2.09 2.34
#